data_AF-A0A6F8US91-F1
#
_entry.id   AF-A0A6F8US91-F1
#
_cell.length_a   1.000
_cell.length_b   1.000
_cell.length_c   1.000
_cell.angle_alpha   90.00
_cell.angle_beta   90.00
_cell.angle_gamma   90.00
#
_symmetry.space_group_name_H-M   'P 1'
#
loop_
_entity.id
_entity.type
_entity.pdbx_description
1 polymer ?
#
loop_
_entity_poly.entity_id
_entity_poly.type
_entity_poly.pdbx_seq_one_letter_code
_entity_poly.pdbx_strand_id
1 'polypeptide(L)'
;MAICDPDPEARAKAIRADLAPIADKLRQIGATIAFMEHPDPITHGVTMSVTTRGRLYDAVTAELERFAARSGGKVYRADPADIAAGDPDGECLAILSHIVVRRRAAA
;
A
#
# COMPACT_ATOMS: atom_id res chain seq x y z
N MET A 1 31.96 -4.83 -7.16
CA MET A 1 30.70 -5.12 -7.86
C MET A 1 29.70 -4.08 -7.42
N ALA A 2 29.45 -3.06 -8.24
CA ALA A 2 28.46 -2.03 -7.93
C ALA A 2 27.08 -2.66 -8.11
N ILE A 3 26.39 -2.93 -7.00
CA ILE A 3 24.96 -3.18 -7.06
C ILE A 3 24.36 -1.83 -7.43
N CYS A 4 24.02 -1.63 -8.70
CA CYS A 4 23.17 -0.53 -9.11
C CYS A 4 21.86 -0.68 -8.33
N ASP A 5 21.67 0.15 -7.30
CA ASP A 5 20.34 0.34 -6.73
C ASP A 5 19.42 0.76 -7.89
N PRO A 6 18.28 0.09 -8.09
CA PRO A 6 17.41 0.37 -9.22
C PRO A 6 16.93 1.81 -9.13
N ASP A 7 16.90 2.46 -10.30
CA ASP A 7 16.20 3.72 -10.54
C ASP A 7 14.89 3.75 -9.71
N PRO A 8 14.66 4.80 -8.89
CA PRO A 8 13.47 4.96 -8.07
C PRO A 8 12.16 4.63 -8.80
N GLU A 9 12.07 4.98 -10.09
CA GLU A 9 10.91 4.64 -10.94
C GLU A 9 10.82 3.14 -11.21
N ALA A 10 11.93 2.48 -11.54
CA ALA A 10 11.99 1.03 -11.70
C ALA A 10 11.64 0.30 -10.39
N ARG A 11 12.07 0.82 -9.23
CA ARG A 11 11.73 0.26 -7.92
C ARG A 11 10.25 0.49 -7.56
N ALA A 12 9.70 1.66 -7.85
CA ALA A 12 8.27 1.94 -7.69
C ALA A 12 7.40 1.01 -8.57
N LYS A 13 7.82 0.79 -9.82
CA LYS A 13 7.15 -0.16 -10.73
C LYS A 13 7.22 -1.60 -10.22
N ALA A 14 8.37 -2.01 -9.66
CA ALA A 14 8.51 -3.33 -9.03
C ALA A 14 7.59 -3.47 -7.81
N ILE A 15 7.54 -2.47 -6.93
CA ILE A 15 6.60 -2.44 -5.79
C ILE A 15 5.15 -2.55 -6.28
N ARG A 16 4.78 -1.81 -7.33
CA ARG A 16 3.43 -1.91 -7.91
C ARG A 16 3.12 -3.29 -8.48
N ALA A 17 4.09 -3.94 -9.13
CA ALA A 17 3.95 -5.31 -9.61
C ALA A 17 3.78 -6.30 -8.44
N ASP A 18 4.52 -6.10 -7.34
CA ASP A 18 4.41 -6.92 -6.13
C ASP A 18 3.08 -6.71 -5.38
N LEU A 19 2.48 -5.51 -5.51
CA LEU A 19 1.18 -5.19 -4.94
C LEU A 19 0.01 -5.79 -5.73
N ALA A 20 0.17 -6.02 -7.04
CA ALA A 20 -0.91 -6.48 -7.91
C ALA A 20 -1.56 -7.81 -7.45
N PRO A 21 -0.80 -8.86 -7.07
CA PRO A 21 -1.39 -10.11 -6.56
C PRO A 21 -2.23 -9.92 -5.29
N ILE A 22 -1.82 -9.01 -4.41
CA ILE A 22 -2.57 -8.71 -3.18
C ILE A 22 -3.82 -7.91 -3.53
N ALA A 23 -3.72 -6.91 -4.38
CA ALA A 23 -4.88 -6.17 -4.85
C ALA A 23 -5.92 -7.09 -5.48
N ASP A 24 -5.50 -8.06 -6.29
CA ASP A 24 -6.41 -9.03 -6.91
C ASP A 24 -7.05 -9.95 -5.88
N LYS A 25 -6.29 -10.45 -4.89
CA LYS A 25 -6.83 -11.22 -3.76
C LYS A 25 -7.86 -10.41 -2.96
N LEU A 26 -7.59 -9.14 -2.71
CA LEU A 26 -8.49 -8.25 -1.98
C LEU A 26 -9.76 -7.92 -2.79
N ARG A 27 -9.64 -7.75 -4.12
CA ARG A 27 -10.80 -7.59 -5.01
C ARG A 27 -11.72 -8.81 -5.01
N GLN A 28 -11.16 -10.02 -4.97
CA GLN A 28 -11.94 -11.27 -4.94
C GLN A 28 -12.82 -11.40 -3.69
N ILE A 29 -12.43 -10.78 -2.58
CA ILE A 29 -13.22 -10.74 -1.34
C ILE A 29 -14.11 -9.49 -1.24
N GLY A 30 -14.22 -8.71 -2.32
CA GLY A 30 -15.12 -7.56 -2.42
C GLY A 30 -14.53 -6.23 -1.95
N ALA A 31 -13.21 -6.11 -1.82
CA ALA A 31 -12.57 -4.82 -1.55
C ALA A 31 -12.37 -4.00 -2.85
N THR A 32 -12.58 -2.69 -2.76
CA THR A 32 -12.26 -1.73 -3.83
C THR A 32 -10.83 -1.24 -3.62
N ILE A 33 -10.02 -1.26 -4.68
CA ILE A 33 -8.59 -0.92 -4.63
C ILE A 33 -8.28 0.24 -5.57
N ALA A 34 -7.63 1.28 -5.06
CA ALA A 34 -7.10 2.39 -5.85
C ALA A 34 -5.58 2.50 -5.67
N PHE A 35 -4.87 2.80 -6.77
CA PHE A 35 -3.43 3.04 -6.76
C PHE A 35 -3.15 4.49 -7.11
N MET A 36 -2.25 5.10 -6.35
CA MET A 36 -1.74 6.44 -6.60
C MET A 36 -0.22 6.40 -6.60
N GLU A 37 0.38 7.08 -7.57
CA GLU A 37 1.83 7.28 -7.62
C GLU A 37 2.13 8.76 -7.40
N HIS A 38 3.13 9.03 -6.57
CA HIS A 38 3.56 10.37 -6.20
C HIS A 38 5.04 10.52 -6.61
N PRO A 39 5.33 10.84 -7.88
CA PRO A 39 6.68 11.11 -8.32
C PRO A 39 7.11 12.51 -7.84
N ASP A 40 8.15 12.55 -7.02
CA ASP A 40 8.82 13.77 -6.55
C ASP A 40 10.28 13.80 -7.04
N PRO A 41 10.94 14.98 -7.03
CA PRO A 41 12.34 15.10 -7.47
C PRO A 41 13.33 14.18 -6.73
N ILE A 42 13.01 13.84 -5.47
CA ILE A 42 13.88 13.06 -4.57
C ILE A 42 13.21 11.76 -4.12
N THR A 43 11.90 11.60 -4.31
CA THR A 43 11.17 10.41 -3.87
C THR A 43 10.23 9.89 -4.95
N HIS A 44 9.94 8.60 -4.94
CA HIS A 44 8.82 8.05 -5.69
C HIS A 44 7.93 7.30 -4.71
N GLY A 45 6.73 7.83 -4.48
CA GLY A 45 5.71 7.23 -3.63
C GLY A 45 4.80 6.32 -4.42
N VAL A 46 4.47 5.15 -3.88
CA VAL A 46 3.38 4.29 -4.36
C VAL A 46 2.43 4.06 -3.21
N THR A 47 1.18 4.44 -3.39
CA THR A 47 0.12 4.31 -2.39
C THR A 47 -0.99 3.42 -2.94
N MET A 48 -1.34 2.38 -2.19
CA MET A 48 -2.51 1.55 -2.43
C MET A 48 -3.56 1.84 -1.37
N SER A 49 -4.71 2.36 -1.79
CA SER A 49 -5.89 2.57 -0.94
C SER A 49 -6.85 1.39 -1.11
N VAL A 50 -7.32 0.85 0.01
CA VAL A 50 -8.20 -0.33 0.06
C VAL A 50 -9.46 0.03 0.85
N THR A 51 -10.58 0.06 0.16
CA THR A 51 -11.90 0.19 0.77
C THR A 51 -12.54 -1.19 0.89
N THR A 52 -13.04 -1.56 2.06
CA THR A 52 -13.66 -2.87 2.31
C THR A 52 -14.81 -2.74 3.31
N ARG A 53 -15.61 -3.79 3.49
CA ARG A 53 -16.64 -3.81 4.53
C ARG A 53 -16.01 -3.99 5.91
N GLY A 54 -16.60 -3.39 6.94
CA GLY A 54 -16.11 -3.48 8.34
C GLY A 54 -15.76 -4.90 8.80
N ARG A 55 -16.63 -5.87 8.54
CA ARG A 55 -16.39 -7.29 8.90
C ARG A 55 -15.15 -7.94 8.25
N LEU A 56 -14.66 -7.40 7.14
CA LEU A 56 -13.46 -7.89 6.44
C LEU A 56 -12.22 -7.04 6.76
N TYR A 57 -12.39 -5.94 7.51
CA TYR A 57 -11.35 -4.94 7.74
C TYR A 57 -10.09 -5.52 8.38
N ASP A 58 -10.24 -6.35 9.41
CA ASP A 58 -9.11 -6.98 10.10
C ASP A 58 -8.35 -7.95 9.19
N ALA A 59 -9.08 -8.74 8.38
CA ALA A 59 -8.47 -9.67 7.44
C ALA A 59 -7.70 -8.94 6.33
N VAL A 60 -8.28 -7.87 5.79
CA VAL A 60 -7.65 -7.00 4.80
C VAL A 60 -6.39 -6.34 5.39
N THR A 61 -6.52 -5.77 6.57
CA THR A 61 -5.42 -5.09 7.26
C THR A 61 -4.26 -6.03 7.56
N ALA A 62 -4.53 -7.23 8.07
CA ALA A 62 -3.50 -8.22 8.35
C ALA A 62 -2.70 -8.62 7.10
N GLU A 63 -3.37 -8.74 5.94
CA GLU A 63 -2.69 -9.01 4.67
C GLU A 63 -1.81 -7.84 4.22
N LEU A 64 -2.29 -6.60 4.37
CA LEU A 64 -1.51 -5.40 4.09
C LEU A 64 -0.28 -5.29 5.00
N GLU A 65 -0.42 -5.58 6.29
CA GLU A 65 0.67 -5.53 7.27
C GLU A 65 1.73 -6.60 7.00
N ARG A 66 1.33 -7.84 6.66
CA ARG A 66 2.26 -8.90 6.24
C ARG A 66 3.07 -8.48 5.02
N PHE A 67 2.42 -7.85 4.05
CA PHE A 67 3.13 -7.34 2.88
C PHE A 67 4.06 -6.17 3.23
N ALA A 68 3.59 -5.22 4.04
CA ALA A 68 4.37 -4.08 4.49
C ALA A 68 5.66 -4.52 5.20
N ALA A 69 5.58 -5.51 6.08
CA ALA A 69 6.73 -6.08 6.79
C ALA A 69 7.80 -6.66 5.83
N ARG A 70 7.38 -7.27 4.71
CA ARG A 70 8.30 -7.83 3.71
C ARG A 70 8.86 -6.77 2.75
N SER A 71 8.05 -5.77 2.41
CA SER A 71 8.36 -4.78 1.36
C SER A 71 8.92 -3.45 1.88
N GLY A 72 8.93 -3.26 3.21
CA GLY A 72 9.34 -2.00 3.85
C GLY A 72 8.31 -0.87 3.76
N GLY A 73 7.05 -1.21 3.46
CA GLY A 73 5.94 -0.25 3.39
C GLY A 73 5.40 0.13 4.78
N LYS A 74 4.46 1.09 4.79
CA LYS A 74 3.70 1.48 6.00
C LYS A 74 2.21 1.34 5.75
N VAL A 75 1.49 0.77 6.71
CA VAL A 75 0.03 0.68 6.69
C VAL A 75 -0.55 1.76 7.59
N TYR A 76 -1.49 2.53 7.06
CA TYR A 76 -2.31 3.49 7.77
C TYR A 76 -3.75 2.98 7.78
N ARG A 77 -4.39 3.05 8.95
CA ARG A 77 -5.70 2.44 9.21
C ARG A 77 -6.64 3.53 9.71
N ALA A 78 -7.88 3.53 9.23
CA ALA A 78 -8.96 4.24 9.90
C ALA A 78 -9.23 3.57 11.26
N ASP A 79 -9.62 4.35 12.27
CA ASP A 79 -9.94 3.79 13.58
C ASP A 79 -11.20 2.91 13.45
N PRO A 80 -11.17 1.64 13.89
CA PRO A 80 -12.36 0.78 13.96
C PRO A 80 -13.51 1.41 14.75
N ALA A 81 -13.24 2.29 15.71
CA ALA A 81 -14.28 3.02 16.44
C ALA A 81 -15.01 4.05 15.56
N ASP A 82 -14.31 4.67 14.60
CA ASP A 82 -14.91 5.58 13.61
C ASP A 82 -15.81 4.81 12.62
N ILE A 83 -15.51 3.53 12.40
CA ILE A 83 -16.29 2.60 11.56
C ILE A 83 -17.56 2.12 12.28
N ALA A 84 -17.41 1.69 13.54
CA ALA A 84 -18.49 1.07 14.31
C ALA A 84 -19.61 2.05 14.74
N ALA A 85 -19.34 3.36 14.74
CA ALA A 85 -20.29 4.38 15.21
C ALA A 85 -21.50 4.63 14.27
N GLY A 86 -21.52 4.05 13.06
CA GLY A 86 -22.58 4.31 12.07
C GLY A 86 -23.16 3.09 11.37
N ASP A 87 -22.32 2.11 10.98
CA ASP A 87 -22.75 0.88 10.30
C ASP A 87 -21.65 -0.20 10.43
N PRO A 88 -21.89 -1.35 11.09
CA PRO A 88 -20.91 -2.44 11.19
C PRO A 88 -20.59 -3.11 9.84
N ASP A 89 -21.45 -2.95 8.82
CA ASP A 89 -21.18 -3.35 7.43
C ASP A 89 -20.65 -2.18 6.57
N GLY A 90 -20.45 -1.00 7.17
CA GLY A 90 -19.99 0.21 6.51
C GLY A 90 -18.62 0.07 5.83
N GLU A 91 -18.37 0.96 4.87
CA GLU A 91 -17.10 1.00 4.16
C GLU A 91 -15.96 1.51 5.04
N CYS A 92 -14.83 0.82 4.99
CA CYS A 92 -13.65 1.01 5.82
C CYS A 92 -12.42 1.16 4.94
N LEU A 93 -11.52 2.06 5.31
CA LEU A 93 -10.33 2.38 4.52
C LEU A 93 -9.04 1.91 5.23
N ALA A 94 -8.19 1.21 4.48
CA ALA A 94 -6.80 0.94 4.84
C ALA A 94 -5.88 1.39 3.70
N ILE A 95 -4.76 2.02 4.03
CA ILE A 95 -3.81 2.58 3.06
C ILE A 95 -2.46 1.93 3.28
N LEU A 96 -1.87 1.35 2.24
CA LEU A 96 -0.49 0.91 2.22
C LEU A 96 0.33 1.90 1.38
N SER A 97 1.38 2.46 1.96
CA SER A 97 2.25 3.43 1.29
C SER A 97 3.71 2.99 1.32
N HIS A 98 4.37 3.13 0.18
CA HIS A 98 5.79 2.94 -0.02
C HIS A 98 6.41 4.24 -0.52
N ILE A 99 7.53 4.64 0.07
CA ILE A 99 8.30 5.79 -0.38
C ILE A 99 9.71 5.30 -0.67
N VAL A 100 10.14 5.43 -1.93
CA VAL A 100 11.51 5.13 -2.36
C VAL A 100 12.26 6.45 -2.50
N VAL A 101 13.46 6.56 -1.92
CA VAL A 101 14.29 7.77 -1.99
C VAL A 101 15.35 7.62 -3.10
N ARG A 102 15.53 8.64 -3.94
CA ARG A 102 16.67 8.77 -4.84
C ARG A 102 17.92 8.99 -3.99
N ARG A 103 18.88 8.06 -3.96
CA ARG A 103 20.22 8.39 -3.44
C ARG A 103 20.87 9.37 -4.41
N ARG A 104 21.34 10.53 -3.93
CA ARG A 104 22.23 11.40 -4.71
C ARG A 104 23.42 10.54 -5.16
N ALA A 105 23.71 10.51 -6.47
CA ALA A 105 25.04 10.11 -6.92
C ALA A 105 26.03 11.02 -6.16
N ALA A 106 26.98 10.42 -5.46
CA ALA A 106 28.08 11.19 -4.88
C ALA A 106 28.73 11.96 -6.04
N ALA A 107 28.76 13.28 -5.91
CA ALA A 107 29.43 14.17 -6.86
C ALA A 107 30.95 13.99 -6.77
#